data_AF-A0A379Y988-F1
#
_entry.id   AF-A0A379Y988-F1
#
_cell.length_a   1.000
_cell.length_b   1.000
_cell.length_c   1.000
_cell.angle_alpha   90.00
_cell.angle_beta   90.00
_cell.angle_gamma   90.00
#
_symmetry.space_group_name_H-M   'P 1'
#
loop_
_entity.id
_entity.type
_entity.pdbx_description
1 polymer ?
#
loop_
_entity_poly.entity_id
_entity_poly.type
_entity_poly.pdbx_seq_one_letter_code
_entity_poly.pdbx_strand_id
1 'polypeptide(L)'
;MNQQMYRAAATQANLQTLQARGMLLWGPDSGSQACGDVGPGRMLDPLDIVELANGHFSAPQDLQHLQVMITAGPTREALDPVRFISNHSSGKMGFAIARAAAARGAQVTLIAGPVSLPTPPRVARVDVTSALEMEQAVQQRAAQQQIFISCAAVADYRPERIADEKIKKQGDEIVLKMVKKPRYRRRRGGDDQKSTVCRGVCRRNPECGRIRAAKTGA
;
A
#
# COMPACT_ATOMS: atom_id res chain seq x y z
N MET A 1 42.47 2.60 -4.95
CA MET A 1 43.47 1.87 -5.76
C MET A 1 44.29 2.89 -6.56
N ASN A 2 45.61 2.72 -6.69
CA ASN A 2 46.42 3.66 -7.48
C ASN A 2 46.00 3.63 -8.96
N GLN A 3 46.15 4.75 -9.70
CA GLN A 3 45.82 4.85 -11.12
C GLN A 3 46.50 3.81 -12.02
N GLN A 4 47.74 3.43 -11.73
CA GLN A 4 48.46 2.43 -12.52
C GLN A 4 47.85 1.04 -12.34
N MET A 5 47.49 0.69 -11.11
CA MET A 5 46.79 -0.55 -10.80
C MET A 5 45.38 -0.59 -11.41
N TYR A 6 44.67 0.55 -11.41
CA TYR A 6 43.37 0.64 -12.06
C TYR A 6 43.48 0.45 -13.58
N ARG A 7 44.47 1.08 -14.22
CA ARG A 7 44.70 0.98 -15.67
C ARG A 7 45.33 -0.35 -16.12
N ALA A 8 45.81 -1.18 -15.20
CA ALA A 8 46.42 -2.46 -15.54
C ALA A 8 45.47 -3.36 -16.33
N ALA A 9 46.00 -4.06 -17.34
CA ALA A 9 45.21 -4.90 -18.25
C ALA A 9 44.39 -5.97 -17.52
N ALA A 10 44.96 -6.58 -16.47
CA ALA A 10 44.25 -7.56 -15.64
C ALA A 10 43.03 -6.94 -14.93
N THR A 11 43.19 -5.74 -14.36
CA THR A 11 42.10 -5.02 -13.69
C THR A 11 41.00 -4.64 -14.68
N GLN A 12 41.36 -4.15 -15.86
CA GLN A 12 40.40 -3.80 -16.90
C GLN A 12 39.64 -5.02 -17.43
N ALA A 13 40.32 -6.15 -17.63
CA ALA A 13 39.67 -7.42 -18.00
C ALA A 13 38.69 -7.91 -16.93
N ASN A 14 39.03 -7.75 -15.65
CA ASN A 14 38.14 -8.09 -14.53
C ASN A 14 36.90 -7.19 -14.50
N LEU A 15 37.07 -5.87 -14.70
CA LEU A 15 35.94 -4.93 -14.75
C LEU A 15 35.01 -5.25 -15.92
N GLN A 16 35.55 -5.53 -17.10
CA GLN A 16 34.77 -5.97 -18.26
C GLN A 16 34.01 -7.27 -17.97
N THR A 17 34.64 -8.23 -17.28
CA THR A 17 34.00 -9.49 -16.88
C THR A 17 32.84 -9.23 -15.91
N LEU A 18 32.99 -8.33 -14.94
CA LEU A 18 31.92 -7.96 -14.01
C LEU A 18 30.76 -7.28 -14.73
N GLN A 19 31.05 -6.35 -15.64
CA GLN A 19 30.04 -5.67 -16.45
C GLN A 19 29.29 -6.65 -17.36
N ALA A 20 29.99 -7.60 -18.00
CA ALA A 20 29.37 -8.65 -18.81
C ALA A 20 28.45 -9.58 -18.00
N ARG A 21 28.71 -9.73 -16.69
CA ARG A 21 27.84 -10.47 -15.76
C ARG A 21 26.67 -9.65 -15.21
N GLY A 22 26.52 -8.39 -15.65
CA GLY A 22 25.46 -7.49 -15.17
C GLY A 22 25.71 -6.91 -13.78
N MET A 23 26.94 -6.98 -13.27
CA MET A 23 27.30 -6.32 -12.02
C MET A 23 27.39 -4.81 -12.25
N LEU A 24 26.78 -4.05 -11.34
CA LEU A 24 26.86 -2.60 -11.37
C LEU A 24 28.24 -2.16 -10.86
N LEU A 25 28.94 -1.36 -11.66
CA LEU A 25 30.24 -0.80 -11.32
C LEU A 25 30.08 0.71 -11.06
N TRP A 26 30.37 1.14 -9.84
CA TRP A 26 30.37 2.55 -9.45
C TRP A 26 31.80 3.07 -9.31
N GLY A 27 32.10 4.17 -10.02
CA GLY A 27 33.42 4.79 -10.01
C GLY A 27 34.46 4.01 -10.81
N PRO A 28 35.75 4.23 -10.55
CA PRO A 28 36.31 5.04 -9.46
C PRO A 28 36.21 6.54 -9.72
N ASP A 29 36.38 7.30 -8.65
CA ASP A 29 36.59 8.75 -8.72
C ASP A 29 38.04 9.06 -9.16
N SER A 30 38.28 10.29 -9.58
CA SER A 30 39.61 10.82 -9.93
C SER A 30 40.05 11.90 -8.95
N GLY A 31 41.29 11.84 -8.50
CA GLY A 31 41.80 12.84 -7.57
C GLY A 31 43.25 12.59 -7.17
N SER A 32 43.74 13.42 -6.25
CA SER A 32 45.08 13.27 -5.68
C SER A 32 45.23 11.94 -4.96
N GLN A 33 46.33 11.25 -5.23
CA GLN A 33 46.66 9.95 -4.68
C GLN A 33 47.83 10.07 -3.70
N ALA A 34 47.97 9.09 -2.79
CA ALA A 34 49.03 9.09 -1.78
C ALA A 34 50.47 9.10 -2.36
N CYS A 35 50.62 8.85 -3.65
CA CYS A 35 51.90 8.91 -4.39
C CYS A 35 52.18 10.28 -5.03
N GLY A 36 51.29 11.26 -4.90
CA GLY A 36 51.42 12.59 -5.51
C GLY A 36 50.79 12.72 -6.91
N ASP A 37 50.42 11.61 -7.53
CA ASP A 37 49.74 11.59 -8.83
C ASP A 37 48.26 12.00 -8.72
N VAL A 38 47.72 12.58 -9.80
CA VAL A 38 46.29 12.83 -9.96
C VAL A 38 45.75 11.92 -11.06
N GLY A 39 44.75 11.10 -10.73
CA GLY A 39 44.18 10.16 -11.70
C GLY A 39 43.07 9.27 -11.12
N PRO A 40 42.48 8.42 -11.96
CA PRO A 40 41.39 7.53 -11.56
C PRO A 40 41.86 6.48 -10.56
N GLY A 41 40.95 6.00 -9.71
CA GLY A 41 41.22 4.93 -8.76
C GLY A 41 40.92 5.28 -7.31
N ARG A 42 40.55 6.54 -7.04
CA ARG A 42 40.01 6.94 -5.74
C ARG A 42 38.63 6.30 -5.56
N MET A 43 38.30 5.92 -4.33
CA MET A 43 36.94 5.52 -4.00
C MET A 43 36.02 6.75 -4.17
N LEU A 44 34.80 6.55 -4.65
CA LEU A 44 33.77 7.58 -4.61
C LEU A 44 33.60 8.12 -3.18
N ASP A 45 33.15 9.36 -3.06
CA ASP A 45 32.80 9.89 -1.75
C ASP A 45 31.73 9.01 -1.09
N PRO A 46 31.81 8.73 0.23
CA PRO A 46 30.80 7.94 0.90
C PRO A 46 29.37 8.43 0.70
N LEU A 47 29.15 9.75 0.60
CA LEU A 47 27.81 10.31 0.36
C LEU A 47 27.31 10.01 -1.06
N ASP A 48 28.20 10.08 -2.06
CA ASP A 48 27.86 9.71 -3.44
C ASP A 48 27.49 8.22 -3.54
N ILE A 49 28.19 7.35 -2.82
CA ILE A 49 27.87 5.91 -2.77
C ILE A 49 26.49 5.70 -2.16
N VAL A 50 26.16 6.43 -1.08
CA VAL A 50 24.83 6.36 -0.45
C VAL A 50 23.75 6.82 -1.42
N GLU A 51 23.98 7.90 -2.17
CA GLU A 51 23.04 8.39 -3.18
C GLU A 51 22.84 7.39 -4.32
N LEU A 52 23.93 6.84 -4.88
CA LEU A 52 23.88 5.81 -5.91
C LEU A 52 23.16 4.53 -5.44
N ALA A 53 23.41 4.10 -4.20
CA ALA A 53 22.73 2.95 -3.61
C ALA A 53 21.24 3.23 -3.42
N ASN A 54 20.88 4.39 -2.87
CA ASN A 54 19.49 4.79 -2.72
C ASN A 54 18.78 4.87 -4.07
N GLY A 55 19.40 5.44 -5.10
CA GLY A 55 18.87 5.51 -6.46
C GLY A 55 18.69 4.12 -7.08
N HIS A 56 19.68 3.23 -6.93
CA HIS A 56 19.63 1.88 -7.47
C HIS A 56 18.53 1.02 -6.85
N PHE A 57 18.33 1.13 -5.53
CA PHE A 57 17.29 0.38 -4.81
C PHE A 57 15.96 1.14 -4.72
N SER A 58 15.85 2.34 -5.27
CA SER A 58 14.60 3.10 -5.29
C SER A 58 13.58 2.41 -6.18
N ALA A 59 12.35 2.34 -5.69
CA ALA A 59 11.24 1.88 -6.52
C ALA A 59 11.03 2.87 -7.68
N PRO A 60 10.75 2.39 -8.91
CA PRO A 60 10.43 3.26 -10.03
C PRO A 60 9.23 4.15 -9.67
N GLN A 61 9.30 5.43 -10.01
CA GLN A 61 8.22 6.40 -9.75
C GLN A 61 7.13 6.35 -10.83
N ASP A 62 6.82 5.15 -11.30
CA ASP A 62 5.93 4.91 -12.43
C ASP A 62 4.44 5.12 -12.10
N LEU A 63 4.08 5.30 -10.83
CA LEU A 63 2.72 5.59 -10.37
C LEU A 63 2.50 7.07 -9.99
N GLN A 64 3.48 7.95 -10.22
CA GLN A 64 3.44 9.36 -9.77
C GLN A 64 2.23 10.19 -10.23
N HIS A 65 1.60 9.78 -11.35
CA HIS A 65 0.45 10.46 -11.95
C HIS A 65 -0.90 9.89 -11.49
N LEU A 66 -0.90 8.90 -10.58
CA LEU A 66 -2.10 8.20 -10.13
C LEU A 66 -2.46 8.58 -8.69
N GLN A 67 -3.75 8.79 -8.45
CA GLN A 67 -4.33 8.84 -7.11
C GLN A 67 -5.02 7.49 -6.83
N VAL A 68 -4.62 6.88 -5.72
CA VAL A 68 -5.01 5.52 -5.35
C VAL A 68 -5.67 5.56 -3.98
N MET A 69 -6.92 5.11 -3.92
CA MET A 69 -7.64 4.95 -2.67
C MET A 69 -7.71 3.48 -2.26
N ILE A 70 -7.36 3.20 -1.00
CA ILE A 70 -7.27 1.85 -0.45
C ILE A 70 -8.09 1.81 0.83
N THR A 71 -8.94 0.80 1.00
CA THR A 71 -9.57 0.51 2.30
C THR A 71 -8.82 -0.62 3.00
N ALA A 72 -8.59 -0.53 4.31
CA ALA A 72 -7.88 -1.56 5.07
C ALA A 72 -8.45 -1.72 6.49
N GLY A 73 -8.17 -2.86 7.12
CA GLY A 73 -8.61 -3.13 8.50
C GLY A 73 -10.04 -3.67 8.59
N PRO A 74 -10.51 -3.99 9.80
CA PRO A 74 -11.88 -4.43 10.04
C PRO A 74 -12.82 -3.23 10.22
N THR A 75 -14.14 -3.43 10.19
CA THR A 75 -15.09 -2.46 10.75
C THR A 75 -15.65 -2.98 12.07
N ARG A 76 -16.01 -2.08 12.99
CA ARG A 76 -16.60 -2.40 14.29
C ARG A 76 -18.01 -1.83 14.33
N GLU A 77 -19.00 -2.70 14.36
CA GLU A 77 -20.41 -2.36 14.51
C GLU A 77 -20.77 -2.38 15.99
N ALA A 78 -20.93 -1.20 16.59
CA ALA A 78 -21.21 -1.05 18.02
C ALA A 78 -22.57 -1.66 18.39
N LEU A 79 -22.59 -2.49 19.43
CA LEU A 79 -23.81 -3.02 20.05
C LEU A 79 -24.26 -2.11 21.20
N ASP A 80 -23.29 -1.70 22.02
CA ASP A 80 -23.39 -0.79 23.15
C ASP A 80 -22.04 -0.03 23.26
N PRO A 81 -21.85 0.92 24.20
CA PRO A 81 -20.60 1.68 24.30
C PRO A 81 -19.35 0.84 24.63
N VAL A 82 -19.52 -0.43 25.00
CA VAL A 82 -18.45 -1.33 25.45
C VAL A 82 -18.19 -2.46 24.43
N ARG A 83 -19.21 -2.90 23.72
CA ARG A 83 -19.19 -4.10 22.87
C ARG A 83 -19.47 -3.75 21.42
N PHE A 84 -18.80 -4.47 20.53
CA PHE A 84 -19.00 -4.36 19.09
C PHE A 84 -18.87 -5.72 18.41
N ILE A 85 -19.42 -5.83 17.20
CA ILE A 85 -19.20 -6.94 16.28
C ILE A 85 -18.18 -6.50 15.24
N SER A 86 -17.22 -7.36 14.94
CA SER A 86 -16.14 -7.06 14.00
C SER A 86 -15.72 -8.31 13.26
N ASN A 87 -15.31 -8.13 12.00
CA ASN A 87 -14.60 -9.19 11.28
C ASN A 87 -13.13 -9.23 11.71
N HIS A 88 -12.52 -10.42 11.69
CA HIS A 88 -11.08 -10.53 11.94
C HIS A 88 -10.31 -9.93 10.77
N SER A 89 -9.58 -8.83 10.98
CA SER A 89 -8.63 -8.32 10.01
C SER A 89 -7.50 -7.60 10.70
N SER A 90 -6.27 -7.90 10.31
CA SER A 90 -5.09 -7.21 10.82
C SER A 90 -4.79 -5.93 10.05
N GLY A 91 -5.44 -5.67 8.91
CA GLY A 91 -5.15 -4.54 8.02
C GLY A 91 -3.81 -4.61 7.28
N LYS A 92 -2.92 -5.55 7.63
CA LYS A 92 -1.53 -5.64 7.12
C LYS A 92 -1.44 -5.62 5.59
N MET A 93 -2.35 -6.32 4.91
CA MET A 93 -2.38 -6.37 3.45
C MET A 93 -2.64 -5.01 2.82
N GLY A 94 -3.69 -4.31 3.25
CA GLY A 94 -4.02 -2.98 2.71
C GLY A 94 -2.93 -1.94 3.01
N PHE A 95 -2.33 -2.00 4.21
CA PHE A 95 -1.19 -1.14 4.57
C PHE A 95 0.07 -1.43 3.75
N ALA A 96 0.34 -2.70 3.42
CA ALA A 96 1.46 -3.07 2.57
C ALA A 96 1.27 -2.56 1.13
N ILE A 97 0.06 -2.69 0.59
CA ILE A 97 -0.28 -2.17 -0.75
C ILE A 97 -0.15 -0.65 -0.77
N ALA A 98 -0.64 0.05 0.26
CA ALA A 98 -0.52 1.50 0.38
C ALA A 98 0.94 1.96 0.40
N ARG A 99 1.78 1.27 1.18
CA ARG A 99 3.22 1.54 1.23
C ARG A 99 3.89 1.35 -0.13
N ALA A 100 3.59 0.24 -0.81
CA ALA A 100 4.18 -0.07 -2.11
C ALA A 100 3.75 0.93 -3.20
N ALA A 101 2.48 1.36 -3.21
CA ALA A 101 1.99 2.36 -4.13
C ALA A 101 2.63 3.74 -3.89
N ALA A 102 2.72 4.18 -2.62
CA ALA A 102 3.36 5.44 -2.26
C ALA A 102 4.89 5.42 -2.49
N ALA A 103 5.53 4.25 -2.36
CA ALA A 103 6.95 4.08 -2.70
C ALA A 103 7.22 4.28 -4.20
N ARG A 104 6.25 3.94 -5.06
CA ARG A 104 6.29 4.14 -6.52
C ARG A 104 5.71 5.48 -6.98
N GLY A 105 5.49 6.41 -6.04
CA GLY A 105 5.12 7.80 -6.32
C GLY A 105 3.62 8.09 -6.34
N ALA A 106 2.75 7.10 -6.20
CA ALA A 106 1.31 7.34 -6.24
C ALA A 106 0.83 8.23 -5.07
N GLN A 107 -0.18 9.05 -5.32
CA GLN A 107 -0.88 9.81 -4.27
C GLN A 107 -1.87 8.88 -3.58
N VAL A 108 -1.49 8.35 -2.42
CA VAL A 108 -2.27 7.30 -1.75
C VAL A 108 -3.16 7.86 -0.65
N THR A 109 -4.46 7.55 -0.73
CA THR A 109 -5.41 7.71 0.37
C THR A 109 -5.75 6.35 0.97
N LEU A 110 -5.49 6.18 2.27
CA LEU A 110 -5.77 4.95 3.01
C LEU A 110 -6.91 5.18 4.01
N ILE A 111 -8.07 4.58 3.74
CA ILE A 111 -9.20 4.55 4.68
C ILE A 111 -9.05 3.32 5.55
N ALA A 112 -8.68 3.52 6.81
CA ALA A 112 -8.35 2.46 7.75
C ALA A 112 -9.45 2.30 8.80
N GLY A 113 -9.97 1.08 8.89
CA GLY A 113 -10.69 0.62 10.07
C GLY A 113 -9.78 0.49 11.29
N PRO A 114 -10.32 0.20 12.49
CA PRO A 114 -9.55 0.18 13.74
C PRO A 114 -8.43 -0.87 13.74
N VAL A 115 -7.20 -0.40 13.50
CA VAL A 115 -5.94 -1.15 13.55
C VAL A 115 -4.81 -0.30 14.14
N SER A 116 -3.88 -0.95 14.82
CA SER A 116 -2.72 -0.32 15.48
C SER A 116 -1.49 -0.21 14.57
N LEU A 117 -1.67 -0.29 13.25
CA LEU A 117 -0.55 -0.22 12.30
C LEU A 117 -0.11 1.24 12.08
N PRO A 118 1.20 1.52 12.00
CA PRO A 118 1.68 2.86 11.67
C PRO A 118 1.33 3.23 10.24
N THR A 119 1.04 4.50 10.01
CA THR A 119 0.77 5.03 8.67
C THR A 119 2.06 4.97 7.83
N PRO A 120 2.05 4.37 6.63
CA PRO A 120 3.23 4.38 5.77
C PRO A 120 3.61 5.80 5.33
N PRO A 121 4.90 6.08 5.05
CA PRO A 121 5.33 7.37 4.52
C PRO A 121 4.57 7.75 3.24
N ARG A 122 4.29 9.05 3.07
CA ARG A 122 3.59 9.60 1.88
C ARG A 122 2.19 9.02 1.63
N VAL A 123 1.52 8.52 2.68
CA VAL A 123 0.12 8.05 2.63
C VAL A 123 -0.76 8.96 3.48
N ALA A 124 -1.87 9.44 2.91
CA ALA A 124 -2.91 10.17 3.64
C ALA A 124 -3.88 9.18 4.28
N ARG A 125 -3.84 9.05 5.62
CA ARG A 125 -4.72 8.13 6.36
C ARG A 125 -6.00 8.81 6.82
N VAL A 126 -7.13 8.11 6.68
CA VAL A 126 -8.42 8.47 7.26
C VAL A 126 -8.88 7.31 8.12
N ASP A 127 -9.04 7.54 9.42
CA ASP A 127 -9.54 6.54 10.35
C ASP A 127 -11.07 6.53 10.40
N VAL A 128 -11.64 5.33 10.37
CA VAL A 128 -13.08 5.07 10.47
C VAL A 128 -13.32 3.90 11.41
N THR A 129 -14.48 3.85 12.04
CA THR A 129 -14.83 2.77 12.97
C THR A 129 -15.83 1.82 12.34
N SER A 130 -16.93 2.34 11.79
CA SER A 130 -18.04 1.55 11.28
C SER A 130 -18.00 1.34 9.76
N ALA A 131 -18.74 0.35 9.28
CA ALA A 131 -18.93 0.12 7.85
C ALA A 131 -19.60 1.30 7.12
N LEU A 132 -20.43 2.06 7.84
CA LEU A 132 -21.11 3.23 7.29
C LEU A 132 -20.14 4.41 7.16
N GLU A 133 -19.35 4.69 8.20
CA GLU A 133 -18.29 5.72 8.14
C GLU A 133 -17.29 5.42 7.01
N MET A 134 -16.88 4.15 6.88
CA MET A 134 -15.97 3.75 5.81
C MET A 134 -16.57 4.00 4.44
N GLU A 135 -17.85 3.68 4.24
CA GLU A 135 -18.54 3.95 2.97
C GLU A 135 -18.66 5.46 2.69
N GLN A 136 -19.02 6.26 3.68
CA GLN A 136 -19.10 7.71 3.55
C GLN A 136 -17.74 8.31 3.19
N ALA A 137 -16.67 7.90 3.88
CA ALA A 137 -15.31 8.35 3.62
C ALA A 137 -14.86 8.01 2.19
N VAL A 138 -15.22 6.80 1.71
CA VAL A 138 -14.98 6.37 0.32
C VAL A 138 -15.76 7.24 -0.66
N GLN A 139 -17.07 7.43 -0.45
CA GLN A 139 -17.94 8.17 -1.37
C GLN A 139 -17.52 9.64 -1.52
N GLN A 140 -17.12 10.28 -0.42
CA GLN A 140 -16.64 11.68 -0.43
C GLN A 140 -15.37 11.87 -1.29
N ARG A 141 -14.56 10.82 -1.45
CA ARG A 141 -13.25 10.91 -2.10
C ARG A 141 -13.19 10.21 -3.45
N ALA A 142 -14.15 9.31 -3.74
CA ALA A 142 -14.14 8.45 -4.92
C ALA A 142 -13.98 9.21 -6.24
N ALA A 143 -14.58 10.40 -6.38
CA ALA A 143 -14.52 11.19 -7.61
C ALA A 143 -13.11 11.68 -7.96
N GLN A 144 -12.20 11.79 -6.98
CA GLN A 144 -10.84 12.26 -7.17
C GLN A 144 -9.86 11.12 -7.49
N GLN A 145 -10.28 9.86 -7.35
CA GLN A 145 -9.38 8.71 -7.35
C GLN A 145 -9.44 7.96 -8.68
N GLN A 146 -8.30 7.65 -9.28
CA GLN A 146 -8.21 6.85 -10.50
C GLN A 146 -8.33 5.35 -10.20
N ILE A 147 -7.77 4.91 -9.06
CA ILE A 147 -7.75 3.50 -8.65
C ILE A 147 -8.38 3.36 -7.28
N PHE A 148 -9.27 2.38 -7.14
CA PHE A 148 -9.82 1.97 -5.85
C PHE A 148 -9.50 0.51 -5.57
N ILE A 149 -8.89 0.25 -4.39
CA ILE A 149 -8.54 -1.09 -3.92
C ILE A 149 -9.28 -1.37 -2.61
N SER A 150 -10.17 -2.37 -2.65
CA SER A 150 -10.96 -2.76 -1.49
C SER A 150 -10.31 -3.92 -0.72
N CYS A 151 -9.59 -3.63 0.36
CA CYS A 151 -8.95 -4.64 1.22
C CYS A 151 -9.49 -4.68 2.65
N ALA A 152 -10.44 -3.80 3.01
CA ALA A 152 -11.06 -3.82 4.32
C ALA A 152 -11.99 -5.02 4.50
N ALA A 153 -12.03 -5.56 5.71
CA ALA A 153 -12.99 -6.58 6.13
C ALA A 153 -14.23 -5.91 6.70
N VAL A 154 -15.07 -5.38 5.80
CA VAL A 154 -16.31 -4.67 6.12
C VAL A 154 -17.36 -5.67 6.63
N ALA A 155 -18.06 -5.32 7.71
CA ALA A 155 -19.17 -6.10 8.24
C ALA A 155 -20.38 -6.09 7.28
N ASP A 156 -20.97 -7.26 7.03
CA ASP A 156 -22.16 -7.40 6.18
C ASP A 156 -23.46 -7.00 6.90
N TYR A 157 -23.46 -7.09 8.23
CA TYR A 157 -24.60 -6.82 9.11
C TYR A 157 -24.17 -5.89 10.23
N ARG A 158 -25.12 -5.09 10.70
CA ARG A 158 -25.00 -4.24 11.87
C ARG A 158 -26.23 -4.43 12.78
N PRO A 159 -26.17 -4.13 14.08
CA PRO A 159 -27.37 -4.15 14.92
C PRO A 159 -28.42 -3.16 14.43
N GLU A 160 -29.70 -3.53 14.54
CA GLU A 160 -30.83 -2.65 14.18
C GLU A 160 -30.86 -1.39 15.05
N ARG A 161 -30.58 -1.57 16.35
CA ARG A 161 -30.47 -0.51 17.34
C ARG A 161 -29.17 -0.66 18.10
N ILE A 162 -28.46 0.45 18.29
CA ILE A 162 -27.31 0.54 19.17
C ILE A 162 -27.84 0.98 20.53
N ALA A 163 -27.47 0.29 21.60
CA ALA A 163 -27.86 0.68 22.95
C ALA A 163 -26.99 1.86 23.42
N ASP A 164 -27.60 2.86 24.06
CA ASP A 164 -26.88 4.02 24.61
C ASP A 164 -26.11 3.68 25.89
N GLU A 165 -26.55 2.64 26.60
CA GLU A 165 -25.93 2.13 27.81
C GLU A 165 -25.44 0.69 27.63
N LYS A 166 -24.47 0.29 28.47
CA LYS A 166 -23.98 -1.09 28.53
C LYS A 166 -25.16 -2.04 28.73
N ILE A 167 -25.34 -2.98 27.80
CA ILE A 167 -26.42 -3.98 27.88
C ILE A 167 -26.20 -4.80 29.15
N LYS A 168 -27.10 -4.62 30.12
CA LYS A 168 -27.10 -5.33 31.42
C LYS A 168 -27.34 -6.82 31.16
N LYS A 169 -26.75 -7.67 32.00
CA LYS A 169 -27.06 -9.11 31.98
C LYS A 169 -28.53 -9.28 32.34
N GLN A 170 -29.32 -9.84 31.44
CA GLN A 170 -30.70 -10.25 31.69
C GLN A 170 -30.82 -11.70 31.23
N GLY A 171 -31.03 -12.61 32.17
CA GLY A 171 -31.09 -14.05 31.89
C GLY A 171 -29.77 -14.63 31.35
N ASP A 172 -29.88 -15.84 30.80
CA ASP A 172 -28.74 -16.61 30.27
C ASP A 172 -28.44 -16.33 28.79
N GLU A 173 -29.38 -15.73 28.05
CA GLU A 173 -29.28 -15.51 26.60
C GLU A 173 -29.47 -14.04 26.21
N ILE A 174 -28.73 -13.59 25.17
CA ILE A 174 -28.92 -12.30 24.52
C ILE A 174 -29.27 -12.55 23.05
N VAL A 175 -30.39 -11.99 22.61
CA VAL A 175 -30.82 -12.00 21.20
C VAL A 175 -30.63 -10.60 20.60
N LEU A 176 -29.79 -10.50 19.58
CA LEU A 176 -29.51 -9.26 18.86
C LEU A 176 -30.12 -9.30 17.47
N LYS A 177 -31.02 -8.37 17.18
CA LYS A 177 -31.57 -8.21 15.83
C LYS A 177 -30.58 -7.45 14.96
N MET A 178 -30.15 -8.10 13.88
CA MET A 178 -29.15 -7.59 12.95
C MET A 178 -29.83 -7.20 11.63
N VAL A 179 -29.49 -6.02 11.11
CA VAL A 179 -29.89 -5.56 9.79
C VAL A 179 -28.72 -5.63 8.84
N LYS A 180 -28.98 -6.09 7.62
CA LYS A 180 -27.97 -6.10 6.56
C LYS A 180 -27.56 -4.66 6.26
N LYS A 181 -26.26 -4.44 6.08
CA LYS A 181 -25.76 -3.16 5.60
C LYS A 181 -26.50 -2.78 4.31
N PRO A 182 -27.13 -1.59 4.22
CA PRO A 182 -27.69 -1.13 2.96
C PRO A 182 -26.59 -1.13 1.91
N ARG A 183 -26.73 -1.96 0.87
CA ARG A 183 -25.90 -1.80 -0.32
C ARG A 183 -26.50 -0.64 -1.08
N TYR A 184 -25.87 0.54 -1.07
CA TYR A 184 -26.27 1.58 -2.02
C TYR A 184 -26.00 1.01 -3.41
N ARG A 185 -27.08 0.63 -4.10
CA ARG A 185 -27.04 0.15 -5.47
C ARG A 185 -26.35 1.27 -6.24
N ARG A 186 -25.16 1.03 -6.80
CA ARG A 186 -24.55 1.93 -7.79
C ARG A 186 -25.68 2.24 -8.78
N ARG A 187 -26.15 3.50 -8.81
CA ARG A 187 -27.12 3.96 -9.79
C ARG A 187 -26.51 3.56 -11.13
N ARG A 188 -27.10 2.59 -11.84
CA ARG A 188 -26.76 2.35 -13.24
C ARG A 188 -27.36 3.54 -13.99
N GLY A 189 -26.65 4.67 -13.95
CA GLY A 189 -26.98 5.90 -14.65
C GLY A 189 -25.67 6.42 -15.21
N GLY A 190 -25.61 6.49 -16.53
CA GLY A 190 -24.39 6.76 -17.30
C GLY A 190 -23.67 8.00 -16.82
N ASP A 191 -22.42 7.81 -16.43
CA ASP A 191 -21.37 8.75 -16.77
C ASP A 191 -20.05 8.00 -16.77
N ASP A 192 -19.31 8.16 -17.87
CA ASP A 192 -18.23 7.29 -18.31
C ASP A 192 -16.90 7.66 -17.61
N GLN A 193 -16.91 7.79 -16.29
CA GLN A 193 -15.68 7.95 -15.51
C GLN A 193 -15.06 6.58 -15.24
N LYS A 194 -14.10 6.22 -16.11
CA LYS A 194 -13.25 5.01 -16.06
C LYS A 194 -12.36 4.97 -14.80
N SER A 195 -12.97 4.86 -13.61
CA SER A 195 -12.27 4.45 -12.40
C SER A 195 -12.11 2.92 -12.45
N THR A 196 -10.87 2.45 -12.57
CA THR A 196 -10.58 1.02 -12.55
C THR A 196 -10.73 0.52 -11.12
N VAL A 197 -11.83 -0.17 -10.83
CA VAL A 197 -12.10 -0.76 -9.53
C VAL A 197 -11.43 -2.13 -9.44
N CYS A 198 -10.32 -2.20 -8.70
CA CYS A 198 -9.72 -3.48 -8.30
C CYS A 198 -10.45 -4.00 -7.05
N ARG A 199 -11.46 -4.86 -7.24
CA ARG A 199 -12.12 -5.54 -6.10
C ARG A 199 -11.15 -6.54 -5.49
N GLY A 200 -10.84 -6.36 -4.21
CA GLY A 200 -9.86 -7.16 -3.49
C GLY A 200 -10.33 -8.54 -3.04
N VAL A 201 -9.36 -9.25 -2.47
CA VAL A 201 -9.29 -10.69 -2.20
C VAL A 201 -10.37 -11.18 -1.24
N CYS A 202 -11.15 -12.17 -1.69
CA CYS A 202 -12.09 -12.92 -0.86
C CYS A 202 -11.31 -13.89 0.05
N ARG A 203 -11.53 -13.84 1.37
CA ARG A 203 -11.09 -14.90 2.27
C ARG A 203 -11.82 -16.18 1.87
N ARG A 204 -11.07 -17.25 1.60
CA ARG A 204 -11.60 -18.54 1.10
C ARG A 204 -12.73 -19.04 1.99
N ASN A 205 -13.96 -18.99 1.49
CA ASN A 205 -15.01 -19.94 1.79
C ASN A 205 -15.04 -20.91 0.59
N PRO A 206 -15.05 -22.25 0.76
CA PRO A 206 -15.01 -23.22 -0.35
C PRO A 206 -16.08 -23.02 -1.45
N GLU A 207 -17.12 -22.23 -1.22
CA GLU A 207 -18.18 -21.93 -2.19
C GLU A 207 -18.00 -20.62 -2.98
N CYS A 208 -16.95 -19.81 -2.73
CA CYS A 208 -16.83 -18.50 -3.37
C CYS A 208 -16.12 -18.58 -4.74
N GLY A 209 -16.93 -18.56 -5.80
CA GLY A 209 -16.51 -18.66 -7.19
C GLY A 209 -15.52 -17.59 -7.70
N ARG A 210 -14.79 -18.00 -8.75
CA ARG A 210 -13.68 -17.33 -9.45
C ARG A 210 -13.77 -15.80 -9.56
N ILE A 211 -12.68 -15.15 -9.16
CA ILE A 211 -12.35 -13.74 -9.48
C ILE A 211 -12.31 -13.61 -11.02
N ARG A 212 -13.26 -12.87 -11.61
CA ARG A 212 -13.18 -12.47 -13.03
C ARG A 212 -12.44 -11.13 -13.10
N ALA A 213 -11.23 -11.17 -13.65
CA ALA A 213 -10.57 -9.96 -14.16
C ALA A 213 -11.49 -9.33 -15.23
N ALA A 214 -11.73 -8.02 -15.13
CA ALA A 214 -12.42 -7.29 -16.18
C ALA A 214 -11.59 -7.40 -17.46
N LYS A 215 -12.13 -8.07 -18.48
CA LYS A 215 -11.57 -8.04 -19.83
C LYS A 215 -11.64 -6.59 -20.32
N THR A 216 -10.49 -5.97 -20.49
CA THR A 216 -10.34 -4.79 -21.37
C THR A 216 -10.59 -5.26 -22.79
N GLY A 217 -11.69 -4.79 -23.40
CA GLY A 217 -11.96 -5.00 -24.81
C GLY A 217 -10.98 -4.20 -25.66
N ALA A 218 -10.37 -4.87 -26.63
CA ALA A 218 -9.90 -4.28 -27.88
C ALA A 218 -11.04 -4.38 -28.90
#